data_AF-A0A8B5VXB6-F1
#
_entry.id   AF-A0A8B5VXB6-F1
#
_cell.length_a   1.000
_cell.length_b   1.000
_cell.length_c   1.000
_cell.angle_alpha   90.00
_cell.angle_beta   90.00
_cell.angle_gamma   90.00
#
_symmetry.space_group_name_H-M   'P 1'
#
loop_
_entity.id
_entity.type
_entity.pdbx_description
1 polymer ?
#
loop_
_entity_poly.entity_id
_entity_poly.type
_entity_poly.pdbx_seq_one_letter_code
_entity_poly.pdbx_strand_id
1 'polypeptide(L)'
;MEIREVIEKIKQEKYDFSKPWTSLDRSDYKEGYNDASDDIIGIVNQLDEPTKVIAHLAEKWHEDIGPVLWWDFPVEEPPYCGTPLDDDFPKYKRHFTELHIPDEVEEEPKWVVKRKDNGKYVESLALGKGIGLIAETTASLQENAYKLNSKDQADAVAVLIDGTVEKV
;
A
#
# COMPACT_ATOMS: atom_id res chain seq x y z
N MET A 1 5.58 4.61 -5.94
CA MET A 1 6.13 4.11 -7.21
C MET A 1 7.17 3.09 -6.84
N GLU A 2 6.85 1.83 -7.07
CA GLU A 2 7.67 0.70 -6.62
C GLU A 2 8.99 0.64 -7.40
N ILE A 3 10.06 0.14 -6.77
CA ILE A 3 11.36 -0.04 -7.44
C ILE A 3 11.20 -0.86 -8.74
N ARG A 4 10.32 -1.86 -8.73
CA ARG A 4 9.99 -2.66 -9.91
C ARG A 4 9.39 -1.84 -11.06
N GLU A 5 8.52 -0.87 -10.76
CA GLU A 5 7.94 0.03 -11.76
C GLU A 5 9.00 0.95 -12.37
N VAL A 6 9.98 1.40 -11.56
CA VAL A 6 11.11 2.22 -12.02
C VAL A 6 11.99 1.43 -12.98
N ILE A 7 12.35 0.20 -12.62
CA ILE A 7 13.16 -0.69 -13.47
C ILE A 7 12.45 -0.95 -14.81
N GLU A 8 11.14 -1.18 -14.79
CA GLU A 8 10.38 -1.44 -16.01
C GLU A 8 10.33 -0.21 -16.92
N LYS A 9 10.18 1.00 -16.36
CA LYS A 9 10.29 2.25 -17.13
C LYS A 9 11.66 2.41 -17.77
N ILE A 10 12.74 2.15 -17.03
CA ILE A 10 14.12 2.23 -17.57
C ILE A 10 14.30 1.24 -18.72
N LYS A 11 13.81 0.01 -18.59
CA LYS A 11 13.86 -0.99 -19.68
C LYS A 11 13.06 -0.53 -20.89
N GLN A 12 11.86 0.01 -20.70
CA GLN A 12 11.04 0.52 -21.81
C GLN A 12 11.76 1.65 -22.54
N GLU A 13 12.37 2.59 -21.83
CA GLU A 13 13.16 3.67 -22.44
C GLU A 13 14.42 3.15 -23.15
N LYS A 14 15.12 2.14 -22.57
CA LYS A 14 16.25 1.45 -23.21
C LYS A 14 15.90 0.91 -24.60
N TYR A 15 14.66 0.43 -24.78
CA TYR A 15 14.17 -0.11 -26.05
C TYR A 15 13.33 0.88 -26.88
N ASP A 16 13.14 2.13 -26.43
CA ASP A 16 12.41 3.16 -27.18
C ASP A 16 13.33 3.90 -28.16
N PHE A 17 13.35 3.40 -29.39
CA PHE A 17 14.18 3.92 -30.48
C PHE A 17 13.61 5.17 -31.19
N SER A 18 12.57 5.80 -30.63
CA SER A 18 11.90 6.97 -31.21
C SER A 18 12.49 8.33 -30.78
N LYS A 19 13.33 8.38 -29.73
CA LYS A 19 13.90 9.63 -29.21
C LYS A 19 14.99 10.22 -30.17
N PRO A 20 15.01 11.54 -30.45
CA PRO A 20 15.75 12.08 -31.60
C PRO A 20 17.11 12.75 -31.31
N TRP A 21 17.98 12.65 -32.33
CA TRP A 21 19.19 13.40 -32.70
C TRP A 21 20.08 14.02 -31.61
N THR A 22 21.10 13.25 -31.22
CA THR A 22 22.36 13.77 -30.68
C THR A 22 23.37 14.01 -31.81
N SER A 23 24.38 14.85 -31.59
CA SER A 23 25.52 15.04 -32.51
C SER A 23 26.46 13.82 -32.61
N LEU A 24 26.18 12.77 -31.83
CA LEU A 24 26.89 11.50 -31.82
C LEU A 24 26.33 10.55 -32.88
N ASP A 25 27.16 9.65 -33.38
CA ASP A 25 26.69 8.56 -34.23
C ASP A 25 25.59 7.77 -33.49
N ARG A 26 24.58 7.33 -34.24
CA ARG A 26 23.41 6.66 -33.67
C ARG A 26 23.78 5.36 -32.95
N SER A 27 24.86 4.69 -33.37
CA SER A 27 25.36 3.47 -32.72
C SER A 27 26.06 3.78 -31.41
N ASP A 28 27.00 4.75 -31.40
CA ASP A 28 27.73 5.18 -30.20
C ASP A 28 26.78 5.72 -29.11
N TYR A 29 25.82 6.56 -29.50
CA TYR A 29 24.80 7.07 -28.57
C TYR A 29 23.96 5.93 -27.97
N LYS A 30 23.61 4.94 -28.79
CA LYS A 30 22.81 3.78 -28.37
C LYS A 30 23.57 2.88 -27.41
N GLU A 31 24.84 2.60 -27.70
CA GLU A 31 25.70 1.79 -26.83
C GLU A 31 25.86 2.47 -25.47
N GLY A 32 26.27 3.74 -25.46
CA GLY A 32 26.42 4.50 -24.21
C GLY A 32 25.12 4.64 -23.39
N TYR A 33 23.97 4.81 -24.04
CA TYR A 33 22.68 4.86 -23.35
C TYR A 33 22.28 3.51 -22.75
N ASN A 34 22.53 2.40 -23.47
CA ASN A 34 22.26 1.06 -22.97
C ASN A 34 23.15 0.71 -21.78
N ASP A 35 24.44 1.01 -21.87
CA ASP A 35 25.41 0.74 -20.80
C ASP A 35 25.05 1.54 -19.53
N ALA A 36 24.76 2.84 -19.69
CA ALA A 36 24.30 3.67 -18.58
C ALA A 36 22.99 3.16 -17.97
N SER A 37 22.06 2.67 -18.79
CA SER A 37 20.80 2.09 -18.31
C SER A 37 21.03 0.82 -17.49
N ASP A 38 21.97 -0.03 -17.91
CA ASP A 38 22.33 -1.24 -17.18
C ASP A 38 23.01 -0.93 -15.84
N ASP A 39 23.91 0.06 -15.81
CA ASP A 39 24.51 0.55 -14.56
C ASP A 39 23.47 1.12 -13.60
N ILE A 40 22.52 1.92 -14.10
CA ILE A 40 21.43 2.49 -13.30
C ILE A 40 20.54 1.38 -12.74
N ILE A 41 20.19 0.37 -13.54
CA ILE A 41 19.44 -0.80 -13.05
C ILE A 41 20.22 -1.52 -11.94
N GLY A 42 21.54 -1.66 -12.09
CA GLY A 42 22.41 -2.23 -11.06
C GLY A 42 22.34 -1.47 -9.73
N ILE A 43 22.40 -0.13 -9.78
CA ILE A 43 22.28 0.72 -8.59
C ILE A 43 20.89 0.62 -7.98
N VAL A 44 19.84 0.70 -8.80
CA VAL A 44 18.44 0.64 -8.33
C VAL A 44 18.15 -0.70 -7.65
N ASN A 45 18.68 -1.82 -8.15
CA ASN A 45 18.56 -3.12 -7.49
C ASN A 45 19.21 -3.16 -6.10
N GLN A 46 20.32 -2.43 -5.88
CA GLN A 46 20.92 -2.31 -4.55
C GLN A 46 20.04 -1.53 -3.57
N LEU A 47 19.19 -0.63 -4.07
CA LEU A 47 18.21 0.08 -3.25
C LEU A 47 17.02 -0.80 -2.84
N ASP A 48 16.75 -1.89 -3.57
CA ASP A 48 15.74 -2.89 -3.22
C ASP A 48 16.23 -3.87 -2.14
N GLU A 49 17.53 -3.86 -1.82
CA GLU A 49 18.03 -4.64 -0.70
C GLU A 49 17.39 -4.14 0.60
N PRO A 50 16.78 -5.02 1.41
CA PRO A 50 16.14 -4.61 2.64
C PRO A 50 17.17 -3.87 3.49
N THR A 51 16.82 -2.64 3.90
CA THR A 51 17.68 -1.84 4.76
C THR A 51 18.08 -2.68 5.94
N LYS A 52 19.38 -2.90 6.11
CA LYS A 52 19.90 -3.74 7.19
C LYS A 52 19.54 -3.10 8.52
N VAL A 53 18.53 -3.65 9.19
CA VAL A 53 18.12 -3.20 10.52
C VAL A 53 19.14 -3.69 11.54
N ILE A 54 19.62 -2.78 12.39
CA ILE A 54 20.60 -3.07 13.43
C ILE A 54 19.86 -3.12 14.77
N ALA A 55 20.05 -4.20 15.52
CA ALA A 55 19.57 -4.27 16.89
C ALA A 55 20.49 -3.45 17.82
N HIS A 56 19.90 -2.53 18.57
CA HIS A 56 20.59 -1.68 19.53
C HIS A 56 20.61 -2.32 20.92
N LEU A 57 21.63 -2.07 21.72
CA LEU A 57 21.68 -2.54 23.11
C LEU A 57 20.53 -1.93 23.93
N ALA A 58 19.98 -2.72 24.87
CA ALA A 58 18.88 -2.31 25.75
C ALA A 58 19.13 -0.97 26.46
N GLU A 59 20.37 -0.70 26.86
CA GLU A 59 20.78 0.54 27.54
C GLU A 59 20.58 1.81 26.71
N LYS A 60 20.48 1.68 25.38
CA LYS A 60 20.23 2.81 24.48
C LYS A 60 18.75 3.19 24.42
N TRP A 61 17.87 2.36 24.97
CA TRP A 61 16.46 2.65 24.99
C TRP A 61 16.14 3.72 26.03
N HIS A 62 15.22 4.61 25.69
CA HIS A 62 14.62 5.57 26.62
C HIS A 62 13.16 5.82 26.24
N GLU A 63 12.38 6.40 27.16
CA GLU A 63 10.91 6.53 27.03
C GLU A 63 10.46 7.24 25.75
N ASP A 64 11.22 8.22 25.25
CA ASP A 64 10.89 8.94 24.01
C ASP A 64 10.95 8.07 22.75
N ILE A 65 11.67 6.94 22.78
CA ILE A 65 11.66 5.96 21.67
C ILE A 65 10.32 5.23 21.63
N GLY A 66 9.70 5.01 22.80
CA GLY A 66 8.45 4.30 22.93
C GLY A 66 8.58 2.77 22.71
N PRO A 67 7.48 2.11 22.30
CA PRO A 67 7.47 0.67 22.08
C PRO A 67 8.39 0.21 20.95
N VAL A 68 9.09 -0.89 21.18
CA VAL A 68 10.05 -1.47 20.23
C VAL A 68 9.95 -3.00 20.22
N LEU A 69 10.65 -3.64 19.29
CA LEU A 69 10.83 -5.09 19.29
C LEU A 69 12.08 -5.45 20.09
N TRP A 70 11.92 -6.24 21.14
CA TRP A 70 12.97 -6.65 22.06
C TRP A 70 13.47 -8.06 21.77
N TRP A 71 14.78 -8.19 21.62
CA TRP A 71 15.48 -9.40 21.19
C TRP A 71 16.42 -9.92 22.28
N ASP A 72 16.59 -11.23 22.32
CA ASP A 72 17.75 -11.88 22.92
C ASP A 72 18.41 -12.74 21.84
N PHE A 73 19.75 -12.80 21.87
CA PHE A 73 20.53 -13.52 20.87
C PHE A 73 21.31 -14.66 21.52
N PRO A 74 21.38 -15.85 20.89
CA PRO A 74 20.75 -16.21 19.61
C PRO A 74 19.21 -16.22 19.67
N VAL A 75 18.55 -16.09 18.52
CA VAL A 75 17.07 -16.01 18.47
C VAL A 75 16.49 -17.40 18.72
N GLU A 76 15.99 -17.64 19.94
CA GLU A 76 15.33 -18.89 20.34
C GLU A 76 13.80 -18.75 20.43
N GLU A 77 13.30 -17.53 20.53
CA GLU A 77 11.89 -17.19 20.64
C GLU A 77 11.57 -15.87 19.90
N PRO A 78 10.29 -15.58 19.64
CA PRO A 78 9.88 -14.30 19.07
C PRO A 78 10.33 -13.10 19.92
N PRO A 79 10.51 -11.91 19.29
CA PRO A 79 10.76 -10.69 20.04
C PRO A 79 9.54 -10.31 20.88
N TYR A 80 9.78 -9.66 22.01
CA TYR A 80 8.71 -9.02 22.78
C TYR A 80 8.41 -7.64 22.17
N CYS A 81 7.14 -7.31 21.94
CA CYS A 81 6.72 -6.00 21.44
C CYS A 81 6.17 -5.17 22.60
N GLY A 82 6.81 -4.05 22.92
CA GLY A 82 6.41 -3.21 24.05
C GLY A 82 7.56 -2.40 24.63
N THR A 83 7.47 -2.09 25.92
CA THR A 83 8.45 -1.29 26.66
C THR A 83 9.01 -2.05 27.87
N PRO A 84 10.21 -1.71 28.36
CA PRO A 84 10.75 -2.25 29.61
C PRO A 84 9.96 -1.90 30.86
N LEU A 85 9.02 -0.97 30.76
CA LEU A 85 8.14 -0.53 31.84
C LEU A 85 6.89 -1.40 31.98
N ASP A 86 6.63 -2.28 31.01
CA ASP A 86 5.49 -3.18 31.03
C ASP A 86 5.65 -4.23 32.14
N ASP A 87 4.57 -4.57 32.86
CA ASP A 87 4.60 -5.49 34.01
C ASP A 87 5.13 -6.88 33.63
N ASP A 88 4.78 -7.35 32.43
CA ASP A 88 5.16 -8.66 31.89
C ASP A 88 6.46 -8.61 31.06
N PHE A 89 7.25 -7.53 31.16
CA PHE A 89 8.46 -7.38 30.37
C PHE A 89 9.52 -8.45 30.68
N PRO A 90 9.98 -9.24 29.68
CA PRO A 90 11.04 -10.22 29.87
C PRO A 90 12.40 -9.55 30.07
N LYS A 91 12.84 -9.47 31.34
CA LYS A 91 14.07 -8.76 31.76
C LYS A 91 15.38 -9.28 31.15
N TYR A 92 15.38 -10.45 30.52
CA TYR A 92 16.55 -11.01 29.86
C TYR A 92 16.75 -10.51 28.42
N LYS A 93 15.79 -9.76 27.85
CA LYS A 93 15.97 -9.15 26.52
C LYS A 93 17.07 -8.09 26.59
N ARG A 94 18.03 -8.19 25.67
CA ARG A 94 19.28 -7.41 25.70
C ARG A 94 19.43 -6.43 24.54
N HIS A 95 18.61 -6.56 23.51
CA HIS A 95 18.65 -5.69 22.34
C HIS A 95 17.25 -5.27 21.91
N PHE A 96 17.15 -4.19 21.15
CA PHE A 96 15.89 -3.77 20.53
C PHE A 96 16.07 -3.28 19.10
N THR A 97 14.99 -3.31 18.32
CA THR A 97 14.86 -2.64 17.03
C THR A 97 13.62 -1.77 17.05
N GLU A 98 13.70 -0.55 16.54
CA GLU A 98 12.58 0.39 16.50
C GLU A 98 11.44 -0.11 15.60
N LEU A 99 10.21 0.28 15.94
CA LEU A 99 9.04 0.04 15.12
C LEU A 99 8.87 1.21 14.16
N HIS A 100 9.03 0.95 12.86
CA HIS A 100 8.75 1.94 11.83
C HIS A 100 7.26 1.94 11.50
N ILE A 101 6.64 3.11 11.58
CA ILE A 101 5.26 3.31 11.14
C ILE A 101 5.23 3.13 9.62
N PRO A 102 4.34 2.28 9.08
CA PRO A 102 4.25 2.11 7.63
C PRO A 102 3.74 3.41 6.98
N ASP A 103 4.33 3.77 5.84
CA ASP A 103 3.93 4.94 5.05
C ASP A 103 2.57 4.76 4.35
N GLU A 104 2.22 3.51 4.03
CA GLU A 104 0.99 3.12 3.37
C GLU A 104 0.23 2.07 4.18
N VAL A 105 -1.09 2.13 4.14
CA VAL A 105 -1.98 1.15 4.78
C VAL A 105 -2.83 0.51 3.69
N GLU A 106 -2.96 -0.81 3.73
CA GLU A 106 -3.87 -1.52 2.83
C GLU A 106 -5.30 -0.97 3.01
N GLU A 107 -5.88 -0.42 1.94
CA GLU A 107 -7.25 0.08 2.01
C GLU A 107 -8.22 -1.08 2.18
N GLU A 108 -9.07 -0.99 3.21
CA GLU A 108 -10.18 -1.93 3.35
C GLU A 108 -11.09 -1.87 2.12
N PRO A 109 -11.49 -3.01 1.55
CA PRO A 109 -12.26 -3.05 0.32
C PRO A 109 -13.62 -2.38 0.54
N LYS A 110 -13.92 -1.39 -0.29
CA LYS A 110 -15.21 -0.71 -0.27
C LYS A 110 -16.05 -1.22 -1.42
N TRP A 111 -17.36 -1.18 -1.22
CA TRP A 111 -18.34 -1.67 -2.19
C TRP A 111 -19.35 -0.59 -2.47
N VAL A 112 -19.66 -0.38 -3.74
CA VAL A 112 -20.68 0.56 -4.20
C VAL A 112 -21.79 -0.21 -4.90
N VAL A 113 -23.01 0.31 -4.82
CA VAL A 113 -24.16 -0.30 -5.48
C VAL A 113 -24.64 0.61 -6.60
N LYS A 114 -24.81 0.02 -7.78
CA LYS A 114 -25.26 0.68 -9.00
C LYS A 114 -26.59 0.11 -9.45
N ARG A 115 -27.59 0.95 -9.71
CA ARG A 115 -28.89 0.47 -10.22
C ARG A 115 -28.79 0.06 -11.68
N LYS A 116 -29.48 -1.02 -12.06
CA LYS A 116 -29.47 -1.53 -13.45
C LYS A 116 -30.30 -0.67 -14.40
N ASP A 117 -31.37 -0.05 -13.91
CA ASP A 117 -32.34 0.67 -14.74
C ASP A 117 -31.79 1.98 -15.32
N ASN A 118 -30.98 2.70 -14.54
CA ASN A 118 -30.45 4.02 -14.90
C ASN A 118 -28.93 4.14 -14.78
N GLY A 119 -28.24 3.08 -14.33
CA GLY A 119 -26.79 3.05 -14.16
C GLY A 119 -26.25 3.98 -13.07
N LYS A 120 -27.12 4.55 -12.22
CA LYS A 120 -26.74 5.48 -11.15
C LYS A 120 -26.28 4.74 -9.91
N TYR A 121 -25.30 5.32 -9.21
CA TYR A 121 -24.83 4.80 -7.93
C TYR A 121 -25.70 5.30 -6.78
N VAL A 122 -25.81 4.49 -5.73
CA VAL A 122 -26.43 4.89 -4.45
C VAL A 122 -25.57 5.99 -3.80
N GLU A 123 -26.16 7.12 -3.42
CA GLU A 123 -25.49 8.22 -2.67
C GLU A 123 -25.80 8.20 -1.17
N SER A 124 -26.98 7.72 -0.79
CA SER A 124 -27.41 7.69 0.60
C SER A 124 -28.42 6.55 0.82
N LEU A 125 -28.47 6.06 2.05
CA LEU A 125 -29.40 5.03 2.50
C LEU A 125 -30.13 5.54 3.74
N ALA A 126 -31.45 5.59 3.69
CA ALA A 126 -32.30 6.04 4.79
C ALA A 126 -33.43 5.04 5.05
N LEU A 127 -33.88 4.94 6.31
CA LEU A 127 -35.08 4.18 6.64
C LEU A 127 -36.30 5.11 6.57
N GLY A 128 -37.15 4.88 5.57
CA GLY A 128 -38.43 5.57 5.44
C GLY A 128 -39.43 5.04 6.46
N LYS A 129 -40.04 5.92 7.26
CA LYS A 129 -41.11 5.55 8.20
C LYS A 129 -42.28 4.89 7.45
N GLY A 130 -42.42 3.58 7.60
CA GLY A 130 -43.50 2.78 7.01
C GLY A 130 -43.33 2.42 5.53
N ILE A 131 -42.19 2.77 4.90
CA ILE A 131 -41.97 2.60 3.45
C ILE A 131 -40.77 1.68 3.14
N GLY A 132 -39.96 1.32 4.14
CA GLY A 132 -38.77 0.49 3.96
C GLY A 132 -37.50 1.32 3.72
N LEU A 133 -36.47 0.68 3.15
CA LEU A 133 -35.19 1.31 2.80
C LEU A 133 -35.37 2.25 1.60
N ILE A 134 -34.95 3.50 1.75
CA ILE A 134 -34.87 4.51 0.70
C ILE A 134 -33.40 4.62 0.29
N ALA A 135 -33.12 4.36 -0.98
CA ALA A 135 -31.80 4.58 -1.56
C ALA A 135 -31.89 5.78 -2.52
N GLU A 136 -31.24 6.88 -2.16
CA GLU A 136 -31.08 8.00 -3.09
C GLU A 136 -29.96 7.66 -4.08
N THR A 137 -30.06 8.13 -5.32
CA THR A 137 -29.07 7.83 -6.37
C THR A 137 -28.56 9.09 -7.05
N THR A 138 -27.24 9.25 -7.07
CA THR A 138 -26.50 10.36 -7.66
C THR A 138 -26.37 10.25 -9.19
N ALA A 139 -26.01 11.35 -9.86
CA ALA A 139 -25.57 11.34 -11.24
C ALA A 139 -24.15 10.72 -11.39
N SER A 140 -24.12 9.47 -11.83
CA SER A 140 -23.13 8.82 -12.70
C SER A 140 -21.69 8.54 -12.21
N LEU A 141 -21.18 9.20 -11.16
CA LEU A 141 -19.77 9.03 -10.75
C LEU A 141 -19.61 8.11 -9.54
N GLN A 142 -18.71 7.12 -9.66
CA GLN A 142 -18.45 6.09 -8.66
C GLN A 142 -17.80 6.66 -7.38
N GLU A 143 -16.98 7.71 -7.52
CA GLU A 143 -16.28 8.37 -6.40
C GLU A 143 -17.21 8.99 -5.35
N ASN A 144 -18.40 9.43 -5.78
CA ASN A 144 -19.41 10.09 -4.95
C ASN A 144 -20.46 9.11 -4.40
N ALA A 145 -20.31 7.82 -4.71
CA ALA A 145 -21.21 6.78 -4.24
C ALA A 145 -21.03 6.53 -2.74
N TYR A 146 -22.11 6.08 -2.10
CA TYR A 146 -22.07 5.56 -0.75
C TYR A 146 -21.25 4.27 -0.71
N LYS A 147 -20.18 4.28 0.09
CA LYS A 147 -19.22 3.17 0.19
C LYS A 147 -19.58 2.29 1.38
N LEU A 148 -19.84 1.02 1.10
CA LEU A 148 -20.13 -0.02 2.10
C LEU A 148 -18.85 -0.80 2.41
N ASN A 149 -18.58 -1.05 3.68
CA ASN A 149 -17.40 -1.80 4.13
C ASN A 149 -17.63 -3.33 4.12
N SER A 150 -18.80 -3.78 3.65
CA SER A 150 -19.18 -5.19 3.60
C SER A 150 -19.83 -5.51 2.27
N LYS A 151 -19.32 -6.56 1.62
CA LYS A 151 -19.92 -7.09 0.39
C LYS A 151 -21.35 -7.58 0.65
N ASP A 152 -21.59 -8.26 1.76
CA ASP A 152 -22.92 -8.79 2.10
C ASP A 152 -23.95 -7.66 2.26
N GLN A 153 -23.54 -6.53 2.84
CA GLN A 153 -24.40 -5.34 2.92
C GLN A 153 -24.67 -4.76 1.52
N ALA A 154 -23.66 -4.69 0.66
CA ALA A 154 -23.82 -4.22 -0.71
C ALA A 154 -24.72 -5.14 -1.55
N ASP A 155 -24.57 -6.45 -1.39
CA ASP A 155 -25.41 -7.46 -2.05
C ASP A 155 -26.87 -7.34 -1.57
N ALA A 156 -27.10 -7.14 -0.27
CA ALA A 156 -28.45 -6.92 0.27
C ALA A 156 -29.09 -5.65 -0.30
N VAL A 157 -28.35 -4.54 -0.37
CA VAL A 157 -28.84 -3.29 -0.96
C VAL A 157 -29.10 -3.48 -2.47
N ALA A 158 -28.21 -4.16 -3.19
CA ALA A 158 -28.38 -4.46 -4.61
C ALA A 158 -29.64 -5.29 -4.88
N VAL A 159 -29.95 -6.29 -4.04
CA VAL A 159 -31.22 -7.04 -4.14
C VAL A 159 -32.42 -6.13 -3.93
N LEU A 160 -32.37 -5.22 -2.96
CA LEU A 160 -33.49 -4.33 -2.63
C LEU A 160 -33.81 -3.31 -3.72
N ILE A 161 -32.81 -2.86 -4.48
CA ILE A 161 -32.95 -1.78 -5.47
C ILE A 161 -32.81 -2.23 -6.94
N ASP A 162 -32.73 -3.55 -7.16
CA ASP A 162 -32.36 -4.18 -8.44
C ASP A 162 -31.08 -3.60 -9.05
N GLY A 163 -30.00 -3.68 -8.27
CA GLY A 163 -28.67 -3.18 -8.61
C GLY A 163 -27.63 -4.26 -8.84
N THR A 164 -26.40 -3.81 -9.09
CA THR A 164 -25.16 -4.58 -9.14
C THR A 164 -24.15 -3.99 -8.16
N VAL A 165 -23.26 -4.84 -7.68
CA VAL A 165 -22.21 -4.46 -6.72
C VAL A 165 -20.87 -4.34 -7.45
N GLU A 166 -20.14 -3.26 -7.18
CA GLU A 166 -18.79 -3.03 -7.69
C GLU A 166 -17.83 -2.81 -6.52
N LYS A 167 -16.64 -3.41 -6.59
CA LYS A 167 -15.55 -3.18 -5.63
C LYS A 167 -14.84 -1.89 -6.00
N VAL A 168 -14.57 -1.05 -5.01
CA VAL A 168 -13.81 0.21 -5.11
C VAL A 168 -12.69 0.26 -4.09
#